data_AF-A0A2G2JNL2-F1
#
_entry.id   AF-A0A2G2JNL2-F1
#
_cell.length_a   1.000
_cell.length_b   1.000
_cell.length_c   1.000
_cell.angle_alpha   90.00
_cell.angle_beta   90.00
_cell.angle_gamma   90.00
#
_symmetry.space_group_name_H-M   'P 1'
#
loop_
_entity.id
_entity.type
_entity.pdbx_description
1 polymer ?
#
loop_
_entity_poly.entity_id
_entity_poly.type
_entity_poly.pdbx_seq_one_letter_code
_entity_poly.pdbx_strand_id
1 'polypeptide(L)'
;MRELSAFEKLAFSGLGDEHAEFCVYLANRPPMPEFTDHEGLLPLLPGDIYRIGQETGNHWRKIFNVYAKLLFELGGMRTEGYATWQAYRDGRMLQTGSKVALIYGSSVASNTETSKITLIMGKQFADDTDFWKYDGQWINADFAINSKGWILCPYFDYRQLSNIKITTLVSIIKSHL
;
A
#
# COMPACT_ATOMS: atom_id res chain seq x y z
N MET A 1 -4.43 -30.12 -3.60
CA MET A 1 -3.99 -28.99 -2.76
C MET A 1 -2.47 -29.03 -2.74
N ARG A 2 -1.78 -28.07 -3.35
CA ARG A 2 -0.32 -28.02 -3.34
C ARG A 2 0.12 -27.35 -2.04
N GLU A 3 0.94 -28.01 -1.24
CA GLU A 3 1.58 -27.36 -0.11
C GLU A 3 2.57 -26.31 -0.62
N LEU A 4 2.39 -25.07 -0.15
CA LEU A 4 3.34 -23.99 -0.36
C LEU A 4 4.62 -24.28 0.45
N SER A 5 5.77 -24.09 -0.18
CA SER A 5 7.09 -24.21 0.44
C SER A 5 7.24 -23.26 1.63
N ALA A 6 8.19 -23.52 2.53
CA ALA A 6 8.51 -22.60 3.64
C ALA A 6 8.87 -21.19 3.14
N PHE A 7 9.43 -21.05 1.94
CA PHE A 7 9.73 -19.77 1.30
C PHE A 7 8.46 -19.04 0.80
N GLU A 8 7.45 -19.79 0.35
CA GLU A 8 6.12 -19.27 0.00
C GLU A 8 5.26 -18.99 1.24
N LYS A 9 5.51 -19.68 2.37
CA LYS A 9 4.86 -19.41 3.68
C LYS A 9 5.43 -18.16 4.38
N LEU A 10 6.73 -17.88 4.22
CA LEU A 10 7.37 -16.63 4.65
C LEU A 10 7.01 -15.40 3.77
N ALA A 11 6.20 -15.55 2.72
CA ALA A 11 6.11 -14.60 1.61
C ALA A 11 5.05 -13.49 1.74
N PHE A 12 4.27 -13.45 2.82
CA PHE A 12 3.21 -12.45 2.98
C PHE A 12 3.27 -11.84 4.38
N SER A 13 3.90 -10.67 4.49
CA SER A 13 3.86 -9.84 5.70
C SER A 13 3.65 -8.39 5.33
N GLY A 14 2.98 -7.64 6.21
CA GLY A 14 2.70 -6.23 5.97
C GLY A 14 2.06 -5.54 7.17
N LEU A 15 1.87 -4.24 7.07
CA LEU A 15 1.17 -3.46 8.10
C LEU A 15 -0.24 -3.20 7.64
N GLY A 16 -1.21 -3.27 8.54
CA GLY A 16 -2.57 -2.88 8.21
C GLY A 16 -3.64 -3.82 8.73
N ASP A 17 -4.86 -3.52 8.32
CA ASP A 17 -6.03 -4.30 8.65
C ASP A 17 -6.00 -5.65 7.91
N GLU A 18 -6.19 -6.75 8.64
CA GLU A 18 -6.29 -8.11 8.07
C GLU A 18 -7.43 -8.24 7.04
N HIS A 19 -8.42 -7.36 7.12
CA HIS A 19 -9.54 -7.26 6.18
C HIS A 19 -9.42 -6.06 5.23
N ALA A 20 -8.19 -5.73 4.82
CA ALA A 20 -7.94 -4.63 3.91
C ALA A 20 -8.65 -4.82 2.56
N GLU A 21 -9.33 -3.75 2.12
CA GLU A 21 -9.94 -3.68 0.78
C GLU A 21 -9.08 -2.85 -0.17
N PHE A 22 -8.17 -2.04 0.39
CA PHE A 22 -7.19 -1.24 -0.34
C PHE A 22 -5.79 -1.66 0.07
N CYS A 23 -5.08 -2.32 -0.84
CA CYS A 23 -3.78 -2.90 -0.61
C CYS A 23 -2.71 -2.18 -1.44
N VAL A 24 -1.61 -1.78 -0.80
CA VAL A 24 -0.44 -1.18 -1.46
C VAL A 24 0.75 -2.10 -1.27
N TYR A 25 1.29 -2.63 -2.35
CA TYR A 25 2.45 -3.51 -2.33
C TYR A 25 3.75 -2.72 -2.50
N LEU A 26 4.78 -3.09 -1.74
CA LEU A 26 6.09 -2.45 -1.80
C LEU A 26 7.25 -3.39 -1.48
N ALA A 27 8.43 -3.05 -2.02
CA ALA A 27 9.67 -3.79 -1.76
C ALA A 27 10.20 -3.61 -0.32
N ASN A 28 10.09 -2.41 0.22
CA ASN A 28 10.80 -2.03 1.45
C ASN A 28 10.01 -2.39 2.71
N ARG A 29 10.76 -2.81 3.74
CA ARG A 29 10.26 -3.09 5.08
C ARG A 29 10.79 -2.05 6.09
N PRO A 30 10.05 -1.71 7.17
CA PRO A 30 10.60 -0.94 8.28
C PRO A 30 11.81 -1.66 8.84
N PRO A 31 12.95 -1.00 9.08
CA PRO A 31 14.12 -1.64 9.68
C PRO A 31 13.94 -1.86 11.19
N MET A 32 12.87 -2.57 11.57
CA MET A 32 12.41 -2.77 12.94
C MET A 32 11.77 -4.17 13.03
N PRO A 33 12.41 -5.14 13.73
CA PRO A 33 11.97 -6.55 13.75
C PRO A 33 10.50 -6.74 14.14
N GLU A 34 9.98 -5.94 15.07
CA GLU A 34 8.58 -6.04 15.51
C GLU A 34 7.54 -5.74 14.41
N PHE A 35 7.97 -5.08 13.32
CA PHE A 35 7.15 -4.73 12.16
C PHE A 35 7.54 -5.54 10.91
N THR A 36 8.45 -6.51 11.04
CA THR A 36 8.91 -7.34 9.91
C THR A 36 8.88 -8.83 10.17
N ASP A 37 9.11 -9.25 11.42
CA ASP A 37 9.26 -10.64 11.82
C ASP A 37 7.90 -11.21 12.26
N HIS A 38 6.93 -11.12 11.36
CA HIS A 38 5.60 -11.67 11.53
C HIS A 38 5.07 -12.23 10.21
N GLU A 39 4.15 -13.18 10.29
CA GLU A 39 3.36 -13.64 9.15
C GLU A 39 2.06 -12.83 9.08
N GLY A 40 1.57 -12.56 7.88
CA GLY A 40 0.31 -11.86 7.66
C GLY A 40 0.38 -10.34 7.86
N LEU A 41 -0.80 -9.74 7.92
CA LEU A 41 -0.96 -8.31 8.18
C LEU A 41 -0.94 -8.05 9.68
N LEU A 42 -0.08 -7.13 10.10
CA LEU A 42 0.03 -6.64 11.45
C LEU A 42 -0.69 -5.28 11.55
N PRO A 43 -1.88 -5.22 12.19
CA PRO A 43 -2.53 -3.95 12.47
C PRO A 43 -1.67 -3.13 13.43
N LEU A 44 -1.39 -1.88 13.05
CA LEU A 44 -0.64 -0.97 13.89
C LEU A 44 -1.45 -0.50 15.10
N LEU A 45 -0.76 -0.18 16.18
CA LEU A 45 -1.34 0.47 17.36
C LEU A 45 -1.29 2.00 17.21
N PRO A 46 -2.14 2.74 17.96
CA PRO A 46 -2.00 4.18 18.08
C PRO A 46 -0.58 4.58 18.48
N GLY A 47 0.06 5.44 17.68
CA GLY A 47 1.43 5.89 17.90
C GLY A 47 2.50 5.13 17.10
N ASP A 48 2.23 3.94 16.56
CA ASP A 48 3.24 3.17 15.82
C ASP A 48 3.70 3.86 14.53
N ILE A 49 2.80 4.48 13.77
CA ILE A 49 3.18 5.26 12.58
C ILE A 49 4.16 6.38 12.94
N TYR A 50 3.90 7.07 14.07
CA TYR A 50 4.80 8.10 14.57
C TYR A 50 6.15 7.49 14.96
N ARG A 51 6.14 6.40 15.74
CA ARG A 51 7.33 5.69 16.20
C ARG A 51 8.21 5.23 15.05
N ILE A 52 7.65 4.50 14.08
CA ILE A 52 8.36 4.06 12.88
C ILE A 52 8.95 5.26 12.13
N GLY A 53 8.18 6.33 11.94
CA GLY A 53 8.64 7.52 11.24
C GLY A 53 9.77 8.27 11.95
N GLN A 54 9.82 8.23 13.29
CA GLN A 54 10.90 8.83 14.08
C GLN A 54 12.15 7.94 14.09
N GLU A 55 11.99 6.64 14.35
CA GLU A 55 13.11 5.71 14.60
C GLU A 55 13.78 5.23 13.31
N THR A 56 13.06 5.21 12.18
CA THR A 56 13.60 4.73 10.89
C THR A 56 13.90 5.86 9.90
N GLY A 57 13.68 7.11 10.32
CA GLY A 57 14.04 8.31 9.57
C GLY A 57 13.06 8.74 8.48
N ASN A 58 13.54 9.63 7.61
CA ASN A 58 12.71 10.37 6.65
C ASN A 58 11.99 9.48 5.61
N HIS A 59 12.46 8.25 5.38
CA HIS A 59 11.91 7.37 4.34
C HIS A 59 10.48 6.94 4.67
N TRP A 60 10.25 6.28 5.81
CA TRP A 60 8.93 5.78 6.19
C TRP A 60 7.94 6.89 6.50
N ARG A 61 8.41 8.00 7.07
CA ARG A 61 7.56 9.19 7.27
C ARG A 61 6.99 9.71 5.94
N LYS A 62 7.73 9.63 4.83
CA LYS A 62 7.19 10.00 3.50
C LYS A 62 6.12 9.03 3.04
N ILE A 63 6.36 7.72 3.16
CA ILE A 63 5.42 6.67 2.76
C ILE A 63 4.08 6.90 3.46
N PHE A 64 4.07 7.01 4.79
CA PHE A 64 2.85 7.21 5.55
C PHE A 64 2.13 8.51 5.20
N ASN A 65 2.88 9.60 4.97
CA ASN A 65 2.28 10.89 4.62
C ASN A 65 1.62 10.87 3.25
N VAL A 66 2.31 10.32 2.24
CA VAL A 66 1.77 10.23 0.89
C VAL A 66 0.59 9.27 0.86
N TYR A 67 0.66 8.15 1.59
CA TYR A 67 -0.44 7.21 1.66
C TYR A 67 -1.69 7.84 2.30
N ALA A 68 -1.52 8.53 3.43
CA ALA A 68 -2.60 9.22 4.10
C ALA A 68 -3.24 10.30 3.21
N LYS A 69 -2.43 11.08 2.48
CA LYS A 69 -2.94 12.07 1.52
C LYS A 69 -3.76 11.41 0.41
N LEU A 70 -3.24 10.32 -0.17
CA LEU A 70 -3.94 9.57 -1.20
C LEU A 70 -5.30 9.07 -0.72
N LEU A 71 -5.34 8.41 0.45
CA LEU A 71 -6.58 7.89 1.02
C LEU A 71 -7.56 9.02 1.38
N PHE A 72 -7.06 10.13 1.92
CA PHE A 72 -7.88 11.28 2.28
C PHE A 72 -8.47 11.99 1.05
N GLU A 73 -7.73 12.09 -0.05
CA GLU A 73 -8.24 12.64 -1.31
C GLU A 73 -9.19 11.69 -2.04
N LEU A 74 -8.95 10.38 -1.93
CA LEU A 74 -9.87 9.35 -2.42
C LEU A 74 -11.22 9.43 -1.69
N GLY A 75 -11.18 9.61 -0.37
CA GLY A 75 -12.33 9.82 0.50
C GLY A 75 -13.13 8.55 0.80
N GLY A 76 -14.40 8.76 1.18
CA GLY A 76 -15.35 7.72 1.59
C GLY A 76 -15.27 7.34 3.07
N MET A 77 -16.03 6.31 3.47
CA MET A 77 -16.19 5.89 4.87
C MET A 77 -14.87 5.65 5.63
N ARG A 78 -13.78 5.34 4.93
CA ARG A 78 -12.45 5.13 5.54
C ARG A 78 -11.91 6.36 6.25
N THR A 79 -12.22 7.56 5.73
CA THR A 79 -11.66 8.83 6.21
C THR A 79 -12.73 9.74 6.82
N GLU A 80 -13.99 9.28 6.86
CA GLU A 80 -15.08 9.98 7.54
C GLU A 80 -14.75 10.18 9.03
N GLY A 81 -15.13 11.34 9.56
CA GLY A 81 -14.84 11.73 10.94
C GLY A 81 -13.46 12.36 11.18
N TYR A 82 -12.59 12.44 10.16
CA TYR A 82 -11.29 13.13 10.26
C TYR A 82 -11.27 14.43 9.46
N ALA A 83 -10.84 15.52 10.11
CA ALA A 83 -10.76 16.83 9.47
C ALA A 83 -9.56 17.01 8.54
N THR A 84 -8.51 16.20 8.71
CA THR A 84 -7.26 16.29 7.94
C THR A 84 -6.65 14.91 7.70
N TRP A 85 -5.84 14.79 6.66
CA TRP A 85 -5.10 13.56 6.38
C TRP A 85 -4.14 13.19 7.51
N GLN A 86 -3.59 14.17 8.26
CA GLN A 86 -2.75 13.92 9.43
C GLN A 86 -3.55 13.26 10.55
N ALA A 87 -4.74 13.79 10.85
CA ALA A 87 -5.60 13.23 11.89
C ALA A 87 -6.02 11.79 11.52
N TYR A 88 -6.34 11.53 10.25
CA TYR A 88 -6.62 10.18 9.76
C TYR A 88 -5.41 9.24 9.87
N ARG A 89 -4.23 9.70 9.44
CA ARG A 89 -2.97 8.96 9.51
C ARG A 89 -2.70 8.48 10.93
N ASP A 90 -2.80 9.38 11.90
CA ASP A 90 -2.43 9.11 13.29
C ASP A 90 -3.56 8.37 14.04
N GLY A 91 -4.81 8.57 13.64
CA GLY A 91 -5.99 8.05 14.34
C GLY A 91 -6.54 6.71 13.85
N ARG A 92 -6.30 6.31 12.59
CA ARG A 92 -6.89 5.07 12.05
C ARG A 92 -6.04 4.35 11.01
N MET A 93 -5.28 5.05 10.17
CA MET A 93 -4.59 4.41 9.03
C MET A 93 -3.72 3.23 9.48
N LEU A 94 -3.80 2.09 8.79
CA LEU A 94 -3.10 0.82 9.09
C LEU A 94 -3.44 0.17 10.44
N GLN A 95 -4.41 0.68 11.19
CA GLN A 95 -4.89 0.06 12.42
C GLN A 95 -6.05 -0.91 12.12
N THR A 96 -6.50 -1.65 13.14
CA THR A 96 -7.68 -2.53 13.03
C THR A 96 -8.91 -1.73 12.58
N GLY A 97 -9.64 -2.27 11.61
CA GLY A 97 -10.84 -1.65 11.02
C GLY A 97 -10.56 -0.51 10.04
N SER A 98 -9.29 -0.27 9.67
CA SER A 98 -8.92 0.78 8.72
C SER A 98 -9.18 0.42 7.26
N LYS A 99 -9.37 -0.87 6.95
CA LYS A 99 -9.59 -1.42 5.60
C LYS A 99 -8.46 -1.13 4.61
N VAL A 100 -7.27 -0.82 5.11
CA VAL A 100 -6.08 -0.49 4.30
C VAL A 100 -4.87 -1.28 4.78
N ALA A 101 -3.97 -1.62 3.85
CA ALA A 101 -2.73 -2.32 4.17
C ALA A 101 -1.55 -1.92 3.26
N LEU A 102 -0.35 -1.96 3.83
CA LEU A 102 0.95 -1.93 3.16
C LEU A 102 1.56 -3.34 3.21
N ILE A 103 1.74 -3.97 2.06
CA ILE A 103 2.14 -5.39 1.96
C ILE A 103 3.55 -5.51 1.39
N TYR A 104 4.44 -6.15 2.13
CA TYR A 104 5.79 -6.45 1.69
C TYR A 104 5.83 -7.68 0.80
N GLY A 105 6.78 -7.73 -0.12
CA GLY A 105 7.18 -8.98 -0.77
C GLY A 105 6.96 -9.04 -2.28
N SER A 106 7.43 -10.11 -2.91
CA SER A 106 7.63 -10.20 -4.35
C SER A 106 6.47 -10.76 -5.16
N SER A 107 5.43 -11.32 -4.53
CA SER A 107 4.26 -11.85 -5.24
C SER A 107 2.97 -11.19 -4.77
N VAL A 108 2.30 -10.54 -5.71
CA VAL A 108 1.00 -9.86 -5.53
C VAL A 108 -0.16 -10.87 -5.61
N ALA A 109 0.08 -12.02 -6.26
CA ALA A 109 -0.97 -12.95 -6.68
C ALA A 109 -1.64 -13.74 -5.54
N SER A 110 -1.05 -13.80 -4.34
CA SER A 110 -1.56 -14.64 -3.25
C SER A 110 -2.74 -14.04 -2.47
N ASN A 111 -3.03 -12.74 -2.58
CA ASN A 111 -4.06 -12.08 -1.75
C ASN A 111 -5.03 -11.15 -2.51
N THR A 112 -5.05 -11.22 -3.84
CA THR A 112 -5.90 -10.32 -4.65
C THR A 112 -7.35 -10.75 -4.77
N GLU A 113 -7.72 -11.94 -4.27
CA GLU A 113 -9.11 -12.40 -4.35
C GLU A 113 -10.07 -11.62 -3.43
N THR A 114 -9.54 -10.96 -2.39
CA THR A 114 -10.34 -10.21 -1.39
C THR A 114 -10.19 -8.69 -1.50
N SER A 115 -9.16 -8.21 -2.20
CA SER A 115 -8.85 -6.78 -2.32
C SER A 115 -9.65 -6.12 -3.44
N LYS A 116 -10.32 -4.99 -3.16
CA LYS A 116 -11.03 -4.21 -4.19
C LYS A 116 -10.09 -3.30 -4.98
N ILE A 117 -9.05 -2.78 -4.32
CA ILE A 117 -8.03 -1.92 -4.94
C ILE A 117 -6.66 -2.48 -4.60
N THR A 118 -5.84 -2.68 -5.63
CA THR A 118 -4.44 -3.11 -5.49
C THR A 118 -3.53 -2.12 -6.18
N LEU A 119 -2.64 -1.48 -5.42
CA LEU A 119 -1.58 -0.62 -5.94
C LEU A 119 -0.22 -1.31 -5.84
N ILE A 120 0.58 -1.19 -6.89
CA ILE A 120 1.99 -1.60 -6.89
C ILE A 120 2.83 -0.33 -6.83
N MET A 121 3.58 -0.16 -5.74
CA MET A 121 4.35 1.05 -5.48
C MET A 121 5.77 0.96 -6.04
N GLY A 122 6.03 1.72 -7.11
CA GLY A 122 7.34 1.88 -7.73
C GLY A 122 7.59 0.94 -8.91
N LYS A 123 8.10 1.51 -10.01
CA LYS A 123 8.34 0.77 -11.27
C LYS A 123 9.28 -0.42 -11.10
N GLN A 124 10.43 -0.21 -10.46
CA GLN A 124 11.40 -1.30 -10.26
C GLN A 124 10.77 -2.49 -9.54
N PHE A 125 9.98 -2.21 -8.51
CA PHE A 125 9.28 -3.26 -7.79
C PHE A 125 8.20 -3.94 -8.64
N ALA A 126 7.47 -3.20 -9.49
CA ALA A 126 6.55 -3.82 -10.44
C ALA A 126 7.26 -4.75 -11.44
N ASP A 127 8.44 -4.36 -11.92
CA ASP A 127 9.29 -5.18 -12.81
C ASP A 127 9.72 -6.49 -12.13
N ASP A 128 9.90 -6.46 -10.80
CA ASP A 128 10.28 -7.63 -9.98
C ASP A 128 9.09 -8.47 -9.49
N THR A 129 7.86 -8.14 -9.92
CA THR A 129 6.61 -8.84 -9.53
C THR A 129 5.90 -9.47 -10.73
N ASP A 130 4.73 -10.08 -10.50
CA ASP A 130 3.87 -10.61 -11.55
C ASP A 130 3.06 -9.54 -12.31
N PHE A 131 3.22 -8.24 -12.01
CA PHE A 131 2.39 -7.17 -12.58
C PHE A 131 2.28 -7.24 -14.12
N TRP A 132 3.42 -7.38 -14.80
CA TRP A 132 3.50 -7.40 -16.27
C TRP A 132 3.04 -8.72 -16.91
N LYS A 133 2.92 -9.81 -16.13
CA LYS A 133 2.39 -11.09 -16.63
C LYS A 133 0.90 -11.03 -16.94
N TYR A 134 0.21 -10.00 -16.46
CA TYR A 134 -1.22 -9.78 -16.67
C TYR A 134 -1.47 -8.61 -17.63
N ASP A 135 -0.71 -8.51 -18.72
CA ASP A 135 -0.94 -7.51 -19.78
C ASP A 135 -0.91 -6.05 -19.27
N GLY A 136 0.11 -5.70 -18.48
CA GLY A 136 0.28 -4.34 -17.97
C GLY A 136 0.42 -3.30 -19.10
N GLN A 137 -0.40 -2.24 -19.05
CA GLN A 137 -0.43 -1.16 -20.02
C GLN A 137 -0.23 0.20 -19.33
N TRP A 138 0.64 1.02 -19.91
CA TRP A 138 0.85 2.39 -19.44
C TRP A 138 -0.36 3.26 -19.75
N ILE A 139 -0.88 3.94 -18.73
CA ILE A 139 -1.90 4.98 -18.86
C ILE A 139 -1.23 6.30 -19.26
N ASN A 140 -0.06 6.57 -18.66
CA ASN A 140 0.81 7.70 -18.98
C ASN A 140 2.25 7.39 -18.51
N ALA A 141 3.11 8.40 -18.41
CA ALA A 141 4.51 8.23 -18.02
C ALA A 141 4.73 7.73 -16.57
N ASP A 142 3.73 7.87 -15.70
CA ASP A 142 3.85 7.60 -14.26
C ASP A 142 3.01 6.39 -13.80
N PHE A 143 1.92 6.08 -14.51
CA PHE A 143 0.93 5.09 -14.08
C PHE A 143 0.68 4.03 -15.15
N ALA A 144 0.50 2.79 -14.72
CA ALA A 144 0.07 1.67 -15.57
C ALA A 144 -1.04 0.87 -14.87
N ILE A 145 -1.82 0.12 -15.63
CA ILE A 145 -2.83 -0.81 -15.12
C ILE A 145 -2.72 -2.13 -15.87
N ASN A 146 -3.02 -3.25 -15.21
CA ASN A 146 -3.00 -4.57 -15.82
C ASN A 146 -4.41 -5.18 -15.93
N SER A 147 -4.55 -6.34 -16.58
CA SER A 147 -5.84 -7.01 -16.80
C SER A 147 -6.50 -7.54 -15.52
N LYS A 148 -5.78 -7.53 -14.39
CA LYS A 148 -6.32 -7.79 -13.05
C LYS A 148 -6.84 -6.53 -12.35
N GLY A 149 -6.71 -5.36 -12.96
CA GLY A 149 -7.06 -4.07 -12.36
C GLY A 149 -6.03 -3.55 -11.35
N TRP A 150 -4.84 -4.16 -11.26
CA TRP A 150 -3.77 -3.64 -10.40
C TRP A 150 -3.19 -2.38 -11.04
N ILE A 151 -2.94 -1.38 -10.22
CA ILE A 151 -2.43 -0.08 -10.69
C ILE A 151 -0.98 0.09 -10.23
N LEU A 152 -0.06 0.24 -11.16
CA LEU A 152 1.30 0.70 -10.90
C LEU A 152 1.28 2.22 -10.70
N CYS A 153 1.94 2.68 -9.63
CA CYS A 153 2.13 4.09 -9.34
C CYS A 153 3.58 4.42 -8.96
N PRO A 154 3.98 5.71 -9.01
CA PRO A 154 5.26 6.15 -8.48
C PRO A 154 5.41 5.80 -6.99
N TYR A 155 6.66 5.75 -6.51
CA TYR A 155 6.93 5.49 -5.10
C TYR A 155 6.29 6.56 -4.20
N PHE A 156 5.89 6.20 -2.97
CA PHE A 156 5.30 7.13 -1.99
C PHE A 156 6.36 8.04 -1.35
N ASP A 157 6.99 8.83 -2.21
CA ASP A 157 7.85 9.96 -1.92
C ASP A 157 7.24 11.17 -2.61
N TYR A 158 7.08 12.30 -1.92
CA TYR A 158 6.48 13.52 -2.48
C TYR A 158 7.21 14.07 -3.72
N ARG A 159 8.46 13.65 -3.95
CA ARG A 159 9.22 13.97 -5.17
C ARG A 159 8.77 13.14 -6.37
N GLN A 160 8.26 11.93 -6.13
CA GLN A 160 7.82 10.99 -7.16
C GLN A 160 6.30 11.02 -7.35
N LEU A 161 5.55 11.00 -6.25
CA LEU A 161 4.10 11.08 -6.16
C LEU A 161 3.69 12.41 -5.50
N SER A 162 3.76 13.49 -6.29
CA SER A 162 3.36 14.84 -5.88
C SER A 162 1.84 14.94 -5.69
N ASN A 163 1.33 16.02 -5.08
CA ASN A 163 -0.11 16.21 -4.91
C ASN A 163 -0.89 16.13 -6.24
N ILE A 164 -0.35 16.69 -7.34
CA ILE A 164 -0.99 16.61 -8.67
C ILE A 164 -1.09 15.15 -9.12
N LYS A 165 -0.04 14.36 -8.92
CA LYS A 165 -0.04 12.94 -9.26
C LYS A 165 -0.93 12.11 -8.32
N ILE A 166 -1.10 12.51 -7.06
CA ILE A 166 -2.11 11.93 -6.16
C ILE A 166 -3.50 12.14 -6.76
N THR A 167 -3.84 13.36 -7.20
CA THR A 167 -5.12 13.64 -7.87
C THR A 167 -5.31 12.79 -9.12
N THR A 168 -4.26 12.63 -9.94
CA THR A 168 -4.30 11.73 -11.09
C THR A 168 -4.56 10.28 -10.68
N LEU A 169 -3.86 9.76 -9.67
CA LEU A 169 -4.05 8.41 -9.17
C LEU A 169 -5.46 8.19 -8.61
N VAL A 170 -6.01 9.16 -7.88
CA VAL A 170 -7.40 9.11 -7.39
C VAL A 170 -8.39 9.03 -8.54
N SER A 171 -8.17 9.79 -9.61
CA SER A 171 -9.00 9.72 -10.82
C SER A 171 -8.94 8.34 -11.48
N ILE A 172 -7.74 7.77 -11.62
CA ILE A 172 -7.53 6.42 -12.16
C ILE A 172 -8.24 5.37 -11.30
N ILE A 173 -8.11 5.44 -9.97
CA ILE A 173 -8.78 4.50 -9.06
C ILE A 173 -10.30 4.60 -9.23
N LYS A 174 -10.86 5.82 -9.21
CA LYS A 174 -12.31 6.03 -9.34
C LYS A 174 -12.88 5.58 -10.69
N SER A 175 -12.10 5.61 -11.77
CA SER A 175 -12.58 5.14 -13.07
C SER A 175 -12.60 3.61 -13.22
N HIS A 176 -12.05 2.88 -12.24
CA HIS A 176 -11.95 1.41 -12.23
C HIS A 176 -12.58 0.77 -10.98
N LEU A 177 -13.31 1.56 -10.19
CA LEU A 177 -14.18 1.10 -9.09
C LEU A 177 -15.60 0.87 -9.60
#